data_AF-A0A4Q3VHK4-F1
#
_entry.id   AF-A0A4Q3VHK4-F1
#
_cell.length_a   1.000
_cell.length_b   1.000
_cell.length_c   1.000
_cell.angle_alpha   90.00
_cell.angle_beta   90.00
_cell.angle_gamma   90.00
#
_symmetry.space_group_name_H-M   'P 1'
#
loop_
_entity.id
_entity.type
_entity.pdbx_description
1 polymer ?
#
loop_
_entity_poly.entity_id
_entity_poly.type
_entity_poly.pdbx_seq_one_letter_code
_entity_poly.pdbx_strand_id
1 'polypeptide(L)'
;MNASRAREHFSAYREGTLDAALRMAFDRALQTDAQLQAEYLAFQRALDDLDFLKEESIEPPTWLSDRIATRLEEAQSSRNKAPIWWTGWFRNVALGGLAVAAIGGAVAGIFTKGGSGPTQSGPIAIPSMTNEAKIRYQWTGDHLEADSDGTVTVQSGSLSSKFGGPTKGDLQNPNANPAVFSLQLDGKEFEIVVLPGQSLASESLRGDGTLVEFAQALASASRTPVRLPAEVKETRVSWDFSGNNPLDDASTALKSVNLGVDKRASGEIALQ
;
A
#
# COMPACT_ATOMS: atom_id res chain seq x y z
N MET A 1 2.95 -20.95 -29.82
CA MET A 1 2.82 -20.30 -28.50
C MET A 1 1.38 -19.81 -28.36
N ASN A 2 0.77 -19.82 -27.17
CA ASN A 2 -0.57 -19.26 -26.98
C ASN A 2 -0.50 -17.74 -26.72
N ALA A 3 -1.58 -17.01 -27.01
CA ALA A 3 -1.62 -15.55 -26.88
C ALA A 3 -1.29 -15.06 -25.45
N SER A 4 -1.72 -15.80 -24.42
CA SER A 4 -1.40 -15.45 -23.02
C SER A 4 0.11 -15.46 -22.73
N ARG A 5 0.82 -16.53 -23.11
CA ARG A 5 2.28 -16.57 -22.93
C ARG A 5 3.02 -15.57 -23.82
N ALA A 6 2.46 -15.25 -24.98
CA ALA A 6 3.06 -14.22 -25.84
C ALA A 6 3.08 -12.85 -25.14
N ARG A 7 1.99 -12.47 -24.45
CA ARG A 7 1.92 -11.19 -23.71
C ARG A 7 2.99 -11.07 -22.64
N GLU A 8 3.30 -12.17 -21.95
CA GLU A 8 4.36 -12.21 -20.92
C GLU A 8 5.76 -11.88 -21.50
N HIS A 9 5.94 -12.01 -22.82
CA HIS A 9 7.22 -11.80 -23.50
C HIS A 9 7.34 -10.44 -24.22
N PHE A 10 6.35 -9.55 -24.12
CA PHE A 10 6.36 -8.25 -24.83
C PHE A 10 7.57 -7.39 -24.45
N SER A 11 7.85 -7.22 -23.16
CA SER A 11 8.97 -6.42 -22.67
C SER A 11 10.32 -7.00 -23.08
N ALA A 12 10.52 -8.30 -22.84
CA ALA A 12 11.78 -8.97 -23.14
C ALA A 12 12.07 -9.06 -24.65
N TYR A 13 11.03 -9.14 -25.50
CA TYR A 13 11.19 -9.08 -26.94
C TYR A 13 11.59 -7.67 -27.41
N ARG A 14 10.96 -6.61 -26.89
CA ARG A 14 11.34 -5.21 -27.19
C ARG A 14 12.77 -4.90 -26.76
N GLU A 15 13.16 -5.36 -25.58
CA GLU A 15 14.50 -5.15 -25.01
C GLU A 15 15.58 -6.02 -25.68
N GLY A 16 15.18 -6.97 -26.54
CA GLY A 16 16.10 -7.89 -27.20
C GLY A 16 16.74 -8.92 -26.26
N THR A 17 16.18 -9.12 -25.07
CA THR A 17 16.66 -10.07 -24.05
C THR A 17 16.04 -11.46 -24.19
N LEU A 18 15.11 -11.64 -25.14
CA LEU A 18 14.48 -12.93 -25.42
C LEU A 18 15.48 -13.93 -26.03
N ASP A 19 15.42 -15.18 -25.57
CA ASP A 19 16.19 -16.28 -26.18
C ASP A 19 15.85 -16.47 -27.67
N ALA A 20 16.83 -16.89 -28.47
CA ALA A 20 16.69 -17.01 -29.92
C ALA A 20 15.53 -17.93 -30.35
N ALA A 21 15.32 -19.05 -29.65
CA ALA A 21 14.23 -19.98 -29.97
C ALA A 21 12.85 -19.37 -29.64
N LEU A 22 12.76 -18.66 -28.51
CA LEU A 22 11.55 -17.94 -28.12
C LEU A 22 11.25 -16.77 -29.05
N ARG A 23 12.28 -16.09 -29.55
CA ARG A 23 12.14 -14.97 -30.48
C ARG A 23 11.48 -15.42 -31.78
N MET A 24 11.98 -16.50 -32.37
CA MET A 24 11.38 -17.07 -33.59
C MET A 24 9.94 -17.54 -33.36
N ALA A 25 9.64 -18.11 -32.19
CA ALA A 25 8.28 -18.54 -31.84
C ALA A 25 7.32 -17.36 -31.65
N PHE A 26 7.81 -16.25 -31.07
CA PHE A 26 7.07 -15.01 -30.89
C PHE A 26 6.83 -14.29 -32.23
N ASP A 27 7.84 -14.19 -33.08
CA ASP A 27 7.73 -13.62 -34.43
C ASP A 27 6.65 -14.34 -35.25
N ARG A 28 6.65 -15.67 -35.20
CA ARG A 28 5.61 -16.47 -35.86
C ARG A 28 4.23 -16.22 -35.26
N ALA A 29 4.13 -16.07 -33.95
CA ALA A 29 2.85 -15.78 -33.28
C ALA A 29 2.31 -14.40 -33.71
N LEU A 30 3.15 -13.37 -33.75
CA LEU A 30 2.77 -12.03 -34.23
C LEU A 30 2.33 -12.03 -35.70
N GLN A 31 2.95 -12.84 -36.55
CA GLN A 31 2.55 -12.97 -37.96
C GLN A 31 1.22 -13.72 -38.15
N THR A 32 0.88 -14.61 -37.22
CA THR A 32 -0.31 -15.47 -37.34
C THR A 32 -1.55 -14.83 -36.71
N ASP A 33 -1.37 -14.04 -35.65
CA ASP A 33 -2.44 -13.46 -34.86
C ASP A 33 -2.44 -11.93 -34.95
N ALA A 34 -3.38 -11.39 -35.74
CA ALA A 34 -3.55 -9.96 -35.95
C ALA A 34 -3.97 -9.21 -34.68
N GLN A 35 -4.69 -9.86 -33.76
CA GLN A 35 -5.07 -9.24 -32.49
C GLN A 35 -3.84 -9.09 -31.59
N LEU A 36 -3.04 -10.15 -31.48
CA LEU A 36 -1.79 -10.12 -30.71
C LEU A 36 -0.81 -9.07 -31.25
N GLN A 37 -0.75 -8.92 -32.58
CA GLN A 37 0.03 -7.86 -33.22
C GLN A 37 -0.46 -6.46 -32.85
N ALA A 38 -1.78 -6.23 -32.87
CA ALA A 38 -2.36 -4.95 -32.47
C ALA A 38 -2.08 -4.61 -31.00
N GLU A 39 -2.18 -5.60 -30.11
CA GLU A 39 -1.84 -5.46 -28.69
C GLU A 39 -0.36 -5.12 -28.49
N TYR A 40 0.54 -5.78 -29.22
CA TYR A 40 1.98 -5.48 -29.16
C TYR A 40 2.29 -4.06 -29.66
N LEU A 41 1.65 -3.61 -30.74
CA LEU A 41 1.80 -2.23 -31.23
C LEU A 41 1.27 -1.20 -30.23
N ALA A 42 0.15 -1.48 -29.55
CA ALA A 42 -0.38 -0.61 -28.51
C ALA A 42 0.58 -0.50 -27.31
N PHE A 43 1.17 -1.63 -26.91
CA PHE A 43 2.21 -1.68 -25.89
C PHE A 43 3.45 -0.86 -26.28
N GLN A 44 3.91 -0.95 -27.53
CA GLN A 44 5.05 -0.15 -28.01
C GLN A 44 4.78 1.35 -27.90
N ARG A 45 3.61 1.82 -28.36
CA ARG A 45 3.23 3.23 -28.26
C ARG A 45 3.21 3.74 -26.82
N ALA A 46 2.59 2.99 -25.91
CA ALA A 46 2.51 3.40 -24.51
C ALA A 46 3.90 3.57 -23.86
N LEU A 47 4.87 2.75 -24.25
CA LEU A 47 6.25 2.88 -23.78
C LEU A 47 7.00 4.04 -24.44
N ASP A 48 6.76 4.30 -25.72
CA ASP A 48 7.37 5.43 -26.42
C ASP A 48 6.84 6.77 -25.88
N ASP A 49 5.56 6.84 -25.52
CA ASP A 49 4.94 7.99 -24.84
C ASP A 49 5.59 8.23 -23.46
N LEU A 50 5.99 7.17 -22.74
CA LEU A 50 6.71 7.29 -21.47
C LEU A 50 8.17 7.72 -21.64
N ASP A 51 8.84 7.28 -22.70
CA ASP A 51 10.23 7.67 -22.98
C ASP A 51 10.32 9.14 -23.39
N PHE A 52 9.31 9.67 -24.09
CA PHE A 52 9.19 11.10 -24.40
C PHE A 52 9.16 11.98 -23.14
N LEU A 53 8.56 11.50 -22.04
CA LEU A 53 8.51 12.23 -20.77
C LEU A 53 9.86 12.24 -20.03
N LYS A 54 10.83 11.42 -20.46
CA LYS A 54 12.15 11.33 -19.83
C LYS A 54 13.12 12.42 -20.30
N GLU A 55 12.85 13.04 -21.45
CA GLU A 55 13.71 14.05 -22.06
C GLU A 55 13.49 15.48 -21.51
N GLU A 56 12.61 15.66 -20.52
CA GLU A 56 12.51 16.93 -19.81
C GLU A 56 13.75 17.11 -18.91
N SER A 57 14.78 17.75 -19.49
CA SER A 57 16.03 18.10 -18.81
C SER A 57 15.75 19.07 -17.67
N ILE A 58 15.52 18.54 -16.49
CA ILE A 58 15.49 19.32 -15.25
C ILE A 58 16.94 19.73 -14.96
N GLU A 59 17.26 21.01 -15.14
CA GLU A 59 18.55 21.54 -14.73
C GLU A 59 18.74 21.26 -13.22
N PRO A 60 19.80 20.51 -12.84
CA PRO A 60 20.03 20.21 -11.44
C PRO A 60 20.27 21.53 -10.70
N PRO A 61 19.56 21.78 -9.58
CA PRO A 61 19.72 23.02 -8.83
C PRO A 61 21.18 23.19 -8.40
N THR A 62 21.73 24.40 -8.52
CA THR A 62 23.14 24.70 -8.22
C THR A 62 23.57 24.38 -6.78
N TRP A 63 22.61 24.33 -5.85
CA TRP A 63 22.84 23.95 -4.46
C TRP A 63 22.95 22.43 -4.24
N LEU A 64 22.62 21.60 -5.23
CA LEU A 64 22.62 20.15 -5.11
C LEU A 64 24.05 19.61 -5.03
N SER A 65 24.98 20.18 -5.80
CA SER A 65 26.41 19.85 -5.75
C SER A 65 27.02 20.18 -4.39
N ASP A 66 26.70 21.35 -3.83
CA ASP A 66 27.21 21.78 -2.52
C ASP A 66 26.66 20.90 -1.40
N ARG A 67 25.38 20.51 -1.50
CA ARG A 67 24.75 19.59 -0.55
C ARG A 67 25.34 18.18 -0.64
N ILE A 68 25.68 17.70 -1.83
CA ILE A 68 26.34 16.40 -2.02
C ILE A 68 27.75 16.43 -1.42
N ALA A 69 28.54 17.48 -1.69
CA ALA A 69 29.88 17.63 -1.14
C ALA A 69 29.86 17.67 0.40
N THR A 70 28.97 18.48 0.98
CA THR A 70 28.81 18.59 2.43
C THR A 70 28.41 17.24 3.05
N ARG A 71 27.48 16.51 2.41
CA ARG A 71 27.05 15.19 2.90
C ARG A 71 28.11 14.10 2.72
N LEU A 72 28.97 14.21 1.71
CA LEU A 72 30.08 13.28 1.49
C LEU A 72 31.16 13.45 2.58
N GLU A 73 31.48 14.69 2.94
CA GLU A 73 32.44 15.04 4.00
C GLU A 73 31.91 14.64 5.38
N GLU A 74 30.63 14.91 5.66
CA GLU A 74 29.93 14.48 6.88
C GLU A 74 29.91 12.94 7.00
N ALA A 75 29.63 12.24 5.89
CA ALA A 75 29.64 10.77 5.85
C ALA A 75 31.05 10.18 6.05
N GLN A 76 32.10 10.82 5.51
CA GLN A 76 33.49 10.40 5.76
C GLN A 76 33.92 10.64 7.22
N SER A 77 33.49 11.74 7.83
CA SER A 77 33.80 12.04 9.24
C SER A 77 33.08 11.10 10.23
N SER A 78 31.87 10.65 9.89
CA SER A 78 31.08 9.70 10.69
C SER A 78 31.60 8.24 10.63
N ARG A 79 32.49 7.91 9.70
CA ARG A 79 33.03 6.55 9.50
C ARG A 79 34.01 6.07 10.59
N ASN A 80 34.50 6.97 11.47
CA ASN A 80 35.42 6.62 12.57
C ASN A 80 34.72 6.35 13.92
N LYS A 81 33.39 6.30 14.00
CA LYS A 81 32.65 5.88 15.21
C LYS A 81 31.42 5.04 14.81
N ALA A 82 31.50 3.72 14.98
CA ALA A 82 30.41 2.77 14.74
C ALA A 82 29.25 2.90 15.76
N PRO A 83 28.04 2.30 15.57
CA PRO A 83 27.66 1.34 14.54
C PRO A 83 26.39 1.64 13.70
N ILE A 84 26.60 1.42 12.41
CA ILE A 84 25.75 0.89 11.33
C ILE A 84 24.61 -0.03 11.82
N TRP A 85 23.34 0.32 11.57
CA TRP A 85 22.29 -0.67 11.19
C TRP A 85 20.98 -0.09 10.61
N TRP A 86 20.64 1.19 10.81
CA TRP A 86 19.33 1.76 10.40
C TRP A 86 19.30 2.60 9.11
N THR A 87 20.45 2.95 8.51
CA THR A 87 20.51 3.85 7.33
C THR A 87 20.21 3.18 5.98
N GLY A 88 19.70 1.94 5.97
CA GLY A 88 19.55 1.12 4.76
C GLY A 88 18.15 1.00 4.18
N TRP A 89 17.07 1.31 4.92
CA TRP A 89 15.73 0.93 4.49
C TRP A 89 15.02 1.96 3.58
N PHE A 90 15.17 3.27 3.80
CA PHE A 90 14.35 4.27 3.09
C PHE A 90 14.97 4.96 1.87
N ARG A 91 16.23 4.65 1.48
CA ARG A 91 16.86 5.35 0.34
C ARG A 91 16.49 4.85 -1.06
N ASN A 92 15.70 3.77 -1.21
CA ASN A 92 15.49 3.10 -2.51
C ASN A 92 14.03 2.87 -2.95
N VAL A 93 13.00 3.54 -2.41
CA VAL A 93 11.62 3.41 -2.94
C VAL A 93 11.15 4.73 -3.57
N ALA A 94 12.03 5.31 -4.37
CA ALA A 94 11.68 6.30 -5.37
C ALA A 94 12.30 5.81 -6.68
N LEU A 95 11.52 5.03 -7.45
CA LEU A 95 11.55 4.88 -8.92
C LEU A 95 10.68 3.67 -9.34
N GLY A 96 9.60 3.94 -10.09
CA GLY A 96 8.76 2.94 -10.79
C GLY A 96 7.65 2.36 -9.91
N GLY A 97 6.36 2.53 -10.17
CA GLY A 97 5.70 2.28 -11.46
C GLY A 97 5.30 0.80 -11.54
N LEU A 98 3.99 0.53 -11.45
CA LEU A 98 3.26 -0.73 -11.69
C LEU A 98 3.01 -1.69 -10.50
N ALA A 99 1.77 -2.15 -10.47
CA ALA A 99 1.17 -3.05 -9.50
C ALA A 99 1.11 -4.51 -9.99
N VAL A 100 1.00 -5.42 -9.01
CA VAL A 100 0.45 -6.79 -9.03
C VAL A 100 1.29 -7.93 -9.66
N ALA A 101 1.69 -8.87 -8.80
CA ALA A 101 1.50 -10.32 -9.03
C ALA A 101 1.44 -11.06 -7.68
N ALA A 102 0.32 -11.74 -7.43
CA ALA A 102 0.08 -12.57 -6.26
C ALA A 102 0.70 -13.96 -6.40
N ILE A 103 1.37 -14.47 -5.35
CA ILE A 103 1.59 -15.91 -5.15
C ILE A 103 1.53 -16.27 -3.65
N GLY A 104 0.44 -16.97 -3.29
CA GLY A 104 0.46 -18.22 -2.52
C GLY A 104 0.96 -18.23 -1.08
N GLY A 105 0.01 -18.13 -0.13
CA GLY A 105 0.18 -18.59 1.25
C GLY A 105 -0.79 -19.73 1.56
N ALA A 106 -0.26 -20.83 2.10
CA ALA A 106 -0.84 -22.17 2.18
C ALA A 106 -2.22 -22.31 2.88
N VAL A 107 -3.08 -23.15 2.31
CA VAL A 107 -4.17 -23.81 3.05
C VAL A 107 -3.75 -25.25 3.33
N ALA A 108 -3.36 -25.49 4.57
CA ALA A 108 -3.29 -26.82 5.14
C ALA A 108 -3.76 -26.77 6.60
N GLY A 109 -4.94 -27.34 6.85
CA GLY A 109 -4.97 -28.43 7.82
C GLY A 109 -5.97 -28.38 8.97
N ILE A 110 -7.14 -29.00 8.72
CA ILE A 110 -7.81 -30.06 9.53
C ILE A 110 -8.40 -29.74 10.93
N PHE A 111 -9.58 -30.36 11.14
CA PHE A 111 -10.30 -30.77 12.36
C PHE A 111 -11.42 -29.78 12.78
N THR A 112 -12.67 -30.17 13.06
CA THR A 112 -13.32 -31.48 13.26
C THR A 112 -14.84 -31.31 13.28
N LYS A 113 -15.54 -32.36 12.86
CA LYS A 113 -16.88 -32.82 13.28
C LYS A 113 -17.71 -31.96 14.27
N GLY A 114 -18.96 -31.72 13.86
CA GLY A 114 -20.13 -32.21 14.59
C GLY A 114 -20.92 -31.18 15.39
N GLY A 115 -22.17 -30.94 14.99
CA GLY A 115 -23.14 -30.24 15.83
C GLY A 115 -24.19 -29.47 15.04
N SER A 116 -25.19 -30.17 14.52
CA SER A 116 -26.45 -29.59 14.04
C SER A 116 -27.26 -29.01 15.20
N GLY A 117 -27.57 -27.71 15.16
CA GLY A 117 -28.52 -27.04 16.04
C GLY A 117 -28.89 -25.64 15.50
N PRO A 118 -30.16 -25.21 15.57
CA PRO A 118 -30.63 -23.97 14.93
C PRO A 118 -30.24 -22.78 15.81
N THR A 119 -29.52 -21.81 15.26
CA THR A 119 -29.12 -20.63 16.03
C THR A 119 -29.78 -19.39 15.46
N GLN A 120 -30.53 -18.73 16.34
CA GLN A 120 -31.24 -17.47 16.16
C GLN A 120 -30.34 -16.39 15.55
N SER A 121 -30.94 -15.57 14.69
CA SER A 121 -30.42 -14.28 14.24
C SER A 121 -30.31 -13.34 15.44
N GLY A 122 -29.13 -13.31 16.07
CA GLY A 122 -28.68 -12.26 16.98
C GLY A 122 -27.64 -11.37 16.30
N PRO A 123 -27.36 -10.18 16.85
CA PRO A 123 -26.34 -9.28 16.33
C PRO A 123 -24.99 -10.01 16.27
N ILE A 124 -24.23 -9.76 15.20
CA ILE A 124 -22.88 -10.30 15.00
C ILE A 124 -22.03 -9.79 16.17
N ALA A 125 -21.77 -10.68 17.14
CA ALA A 125 -20.76 -10.44 18.15
C ALA A 125 -19.40 -10.59 17.47
N ILE A 126 -18.69 -9.46 17.30
CA ILE A 126 -17.30 -9.45 16.89
C ILE A 126 -16.53 -10.23 17.97
N PRO A 127 -15.91 -11.39 17.64
CA PRO A 127 -15.14 -12.13 18.61
C PRO A 127 -13.93 -11.28 19.01
N SER A 128 -13.94 -10.76 20.24
CA SER A 128 -12.83 -10.00 20.80
C SER A 128 -11.60 -10.92 20.90
N MET A 129 -10.69 -10.80 19.93
CA MET A 129 -9.45 -11.57 19.92
C MET A 129 -8.51 -11.04 21.00
N THR A 130 -8.27 -11.89 21.99
CA THR A 130 -7.60 -11.57 23.25
C THR A 130 -6.06 -11.53 23.14
N ASN A 131 -5.54 -10.99 22.04
CA ASN A 131 -4.12 -10.69 21.85
C ASN A 131 -3.98 -9.37 21.05
N GLU A 132 -4.73 -8.34 21.45
CA GLU A 132 -4.43 -6.98 21.00
C GLU A 132 -3.11 -6.57 21.64
N ALA A 133 -2.02 -6.65 20.88
CA ALA A 133 -0.87 -5.81 21.20
C ALA A 133 -1.40 -4.39 21.38
N LYS A 134 -1.24 -3.80 22.57
CA LYS A 134 -1.69 -2.44 22.82
C LYS A 134 -0.78 -1.50 22.06
N ILE A 135 -1.16 -1.18 20.83
CA ILE A 135 -0.45 -0.20 20.03
C ILE A 135 -0.91 1.19 20.45
N ARG A 136 0.05 2.00 20.86
CA ARG A 136 -0.16 3.42 21.12
C ARG A 136 0.29 4.18 19.89
N TYR A 137 -0.61 4.97 19.34
CA TYR A 137 -0.34 5.81 18.19
C TYR A 137 -0.08 7.24 18.64
N GLN A 138 0.77 7.94 17.92
CA GLN A 138 0.93 9.39 18.03
C GLN A 138 1.15 9.96 16.63
N TRP A 139 0.19 10.75 16.16
CA TRP A 139 0.32 11.51 14.92
C TRP A 139 1.07 12.81 15.20
N THR A 140 2.09 13.08 14.37
CA THR A 140 2.94 14.29 14.47
C THR A 140 2.64 15.30 13.36
N GLY A 141 1.82 14.93 12.37
CA GLY A 141 1.44 15.77 11.24
C GLY A 141 2.01 15.29 9.90
N ASP A 142 3.14 14.57 9.95
CA ASP A 142 3.84 14.01 8.79
C ASP A 142 4.00 12.48 8.89
N HIS A 143 4.14 11.95 10.10
CA HIS A 143 4.28 10.52 10.35
C HIS A 143 3.46 10.04 11.56
N LEU A 144 3.14 8.74 11.56
CA LEU A 144 2.43 8.08 12.64
C LEU A 144 3.42 7.22 13.41
N GLU A 145 3.78 7.68 14.61
CA GLU A 145 4.57 6.88 15.54
C GLU A 145 3.67 5.81 16.16
N ALA A 146 4.13 4.56 16.16
CA ALA A 146 3.42 3.41 16.73
C ALA A 146 4.32 2.72 17.77
N ASP A 147 3.86 2.63 19.00
CA ASP A 147 4.57 1.97 20.10
C ASP A 147 3.80 0.72 20.54
N SER A 148 4.48 -0.43 20.61
CA SER A 148 3.86 -1.72 20.89
C SER A 148 4.71 -2.53 21.87
N ASP A 149 4.06 -3.08 22.88
CA ASP A 149 4.70 -3.99 23.84
C ASP A 149 5.11 -5.33 23.18
N GLY A 150 4.50 -5.69 22.05
CA GLY A 150 4.79 -6.89 21.25
C GLY A 150 5.42 -6.58 19.90
N THR A 151 6.01 -7.60 19.25
CA THR A 151 6.57 -7.46 17.89
C THR A 151 5.46 -7.43 16.85
N VAL A 152 5.26 -6.28 16.22
CA VAL A 152 4.28 -6.06 15.15
C VAL A 152 5.00 -6.09 13.81
N THR A 153 4.44 -6.82 12.85
CA THR A 153 4.88 -6.79 11.45
C THR A 153 3.99 -5.85 10.67
N VAL A 154 4.58 -4.91 9.94
CA VAL A 154 3.87 -3.96 9.08
C VAL A 154 4.10 -4.37 7.64
N GLN A 155 3.03 -4.51 6.87
CA GLN A 155 3.08 -4.81 5.44
C GLN A 155 2.47 -3.66 4.63
N SER A 156 3.10 -3.30 3.52
CA SER A 156 2.56 -2.39 2.53
C SER A 156 2.92 -2.90 1.13
N GLY A 157 1.93 -3.48 0.43
CA GLY A 157 2.18 -4.22 -0.81
C GLY A 157 3.13 -5.40 -0.56
N SER A 158 4.27 -5.43 -1.26
CA SER A 158 5.31 -6.45 -1.09
C SER A 158 6.33 -6.13 0.01
N LEU A 159 6.28 -4.92 0.57
CA LEU A 159 7.22 -4.48 1.61
C LEU A 159 6.74 -4.95 2.98
N SER A 160 7.68 -5.41 3.80
CA SER A 160 7.43 -5.86 5.16
C SER A 160 8.50 -5.33 6.11
N SER A 161 8.10 -4.87 7.28
CA SER A 161 8.98 -4.39 8.36
C SER A 161 8.45 -4.80 9.72
N LYS A 162 9.25 -4.66 10.78
CA LYS A 162 8.86 -5.03 12.14
C LYS A 162 9.22 -3.93 13.13
N PHE A 163 8.35 -3.70 14.11
CA PHE A 163 8.62 -2.86 15.28
C PHE A 163 8.08 -3.53 16.56
N GLY A 164 8.41 -3.00 17.73
CA GLY A 164 7.97 -3.52 19.02
C GLY A 164 9.07 -3.55 20.08
N GLY A 165 8.68 -3.65 21.35
CA GLY A 165 9.61 -3.62 22.48
C GLY A 165 10.30 -2.26 22.59
N PRO A 166 11.65 -2.16 22.51
CA PRO A 166 12.35 -0.88 22.56
C PRO A 166 12.27 -0.10 21.24
N THR A 167 11.80 -0.73 20.15
CA THR A 167 11.79 -0.13 18.81
C THR A 167 10.39 0.36 18.48
N LYS A 168 10.24 1.67 18.32
CA LYS A 168 8.99 2.26 17.83
C LYS A 168 8.87 2.09 16.32
N GLY A 169 7.65 1.90 15.86
CA GLY A 169 7.29 2.00 14.45
C GLY A 169 7.15 3.46 14.05
N ASP A 170 7.66 3.80 12.88
CA ASP A 170 7.49 5.12 12.28
C ASP A 170 6.88 4.90 10.89
N LEU A 171 5.58 5.16 10.78
CA LEU A 171 4.82 4.97 9.55
C LEU A 171 4.74 6.29 8.80
N GLN A 172 5.28 6.32 7.60
CA GLN A 172 5.30 7.52 6.74
C GLN A 172 4.74 7.20 5.36
N ASN A 173 4.06 8.17 4.76
CA ASN A 173 3.64 8.09 3.37
C ASN A 173 4.27 9.24 2.55
N PRO A 174 5.34 8.96 1.79
CA PRO A 174 5.96 9.96 0.92
C PRO A 174 5.18 10.18 -0.38
N ASN A 175 4.19 9.34 -0.69
CA ASN A 175 3.50 9.36 -1.98
C ASN A 175 2.41 10.43 -2.03
N ALA A 176 2.01 10.83 -3.24
CA ALA A 176 0.92 11.76 -3.46
C ALA A 176 -0.45 11.21 -3.01
N ASN A 177 -0.66 9.90 -3.15
CA ASN A 177 -1.89 9.19 -2.82
C ASN A 177 -1.80 8.53 -1.43
N PRO A 178 -2.93 8.20 -0.78
CA PRO A 178 -2.95 7.46 0.48
C PRO A 178 -2.24 6.11 0.40
N ALA A 179 -1.55 5.73 1.48
CA ALA A 179 -0.88 4.44 1.60
C ALA A 179 -1.57 3.57 2.65
N VAL A 180 -1.75 2.29 2.30
CA VAL A 180 -2.36 1.30 3.19
C VAL A 180 -1.26 0.44 3.81
N PHE A 181 -1.34 0.29 5.13
CA PHE A 181 -0.44 -0.52 5.96
C PHE A 181 -1.26 -1.57 6.70
N SER A 182 -0.89 -2.84 6.53
CA SER A 182 -1.46 -3.98 7.21
C SER A 182 -0.59 -4.32 8.42
N LEU A 183 -1.17 -4.29 9.62
CA LEU A 183 -0.47 -4.62 10.86
C LEU A 183 -0.80 -6.04 11.27
N GLN A 184 0.24 -6.81 11.54
CA GLN A 184 0.17 -8.23 11.84
C GLN A 184 0.87 -8.54 13.16
N LEU A 185 0.20 -9.35 13.99
CA LEU A 185 0.75 -9.93 15.19
C LEU A 185 0.75 -11.45 15.01
N ASP A 186 1.89 -12.09 15.26
CA ASP A 186 2.06 -13.54 15.07
C ASP A 186 1.62 -14.04 13.67
N GLY A 187 1.82 -13.22 12.63
CA GLY A 187 1.45 -13.52 11.25
C GLY A 187 -0.04 -13.37 10.94
N LYS A 188 -0.85 -12.90 11.89
CA LYS A 188 -2.26 -12.61 11.71
C LYS A 188 -2.50 -11.11 11.62
N GLU A 189 -3.15 -10.69 10.53
CA GLU A 189 -3.60 -9.31 10.36
C GLU A 189 -4.72 -8.99 11.35
N PHE A 190 -4.57 -7.88 12.09
CA PHE A 190 -5.56 -7.45 13.09
C PHE A 190 -6.01 -6.00 12.88
N GLU A 191 -5.16 -5.13 12.35
CA GLU A 191 -5.47 -3.72 12.11
C GLU A 191 -4.91 -3.26 10.76
N ILE A 192 -5.63 -2.37 10.10
CA ILE A 192 -5.20 -1.66 8.91
C ILE A 192 -5.07 -0.20 9.27
N VAL A 193 -3.97 0.41 8.87
CA VAL A 193 -3.69 1.84 9.02
C VAL A 193 -3.53 2.44 7.64
N VAL A 194 -4.27 3.51 7.38
CA VAL A 194 -4.21 4.27 6.14
C VAL A 194 -3.63 5.65 6.44
N LEU A 195 -2.51 5.97 5.80
CA LEU A 195 -1.89 7.29 5.93
C LEU A 195 -2.29 8.19 4.77
N PRO A 196 -2.57 9.49 5.02
CA PRO A 196 -2.88 10.45 3.96
C PRO A 196 -1.69 10.59 3.00
N GLY A 197 -1.99 10.94 1.74
CA GLY A 197 -0.95 11.30 0.77
C GLY A 197 -0.43 12.73 0.95
N GLN A 198 0.67 13.08 0.30
CA GLN A 198 1.29 14.40 0.37
C GLN A 198 0.51 15.47 -0.41
N SER A 199 -0.22 15.11 -1.47
CA SER A 199 -0.96 16.06 -2.32
C SER A 199 -2.42 16.18 -1.90
N LEU A 200 -3.02 17.36 -2.08
CA LEU A 200 -4.46 17.55 -1.91
C LEU A 200 -5.22 16.65 -2.90
N ALA A 201 -6.27 16.00 -2.39
CA ALA A 201 -6.85 14.76 -2.89
C ALA A 201 -6.97 14.64 -4.43
N SER A 202 -6.37 13.58 -4.98
CA SER A 202 -6.68 13.00 -6.29
C SER A 202 -7.80 11.95 -6.20
N GLU A 203 -8.12 11.47 -5.00
CA GLU A 203 -9.17 10.47 -4.78
C GLU A 203 -10.57 11.05 -4.82
N SER A 204 -11.50 10.23 -5.30
CA SER A 204 -12.90 10.62 -5.42
C SER A 204 -13.52 10.82 -4.04
N LEU A 205 -13.91 12.07 -3.74
CA LEU A 205 -14.68 12.41 -2.53
C LEU A 205 -16.04 11.71 -2.48
N ARG A 206 -16.48 11.08 -3.58
CA ARG A 206 -17.71 10.29 -3.67
C ARG A 206 -17.42 8.90 -4.21
N GLY A 207 -17.96 7.86 -3.59
CA GLY A 207 -17.71 6.50 -4.03
C GLY A 207 -18.60 5.44 -3.41
N ASP A 208 -18.43 4.23 -3.92
CA ASP A 208 -18.88 2.97 -3.31
C ASP A 208 -17.73 1.98 -3.43
N GLY A 209 -17.43 1.30 -2.34
CA GLY A 209 -16.24 0.45 -2.26
C GLY A 209 -16.09 -0.22 -0.91
N THR A 210 -14.93 -0.82 -0.69
CA THR A 210 -14.55 -1.46 0.57
C THR A 210 -14.27 -0.44 1.67
N LEU A 211 -14.23 -0.87 2.93
CA LEU A 211 -13.83 -0.01 4.05
C LEU A 211 -12.38 0.48 3.94
N VAL A 212 -11.51 -0.25 3.23
CA VAL A 212 -10.16 0.22 2.92
C VAL A 212 -10.20 1.41 1.97
N GLU A 213 -10.96 1.32 0.87
CA GLU A 213 -11.13 2.42 -0.09
C GLU A 213 -11.82 3.63 0.57
N PHE A 214 -12.81 3.39 1.42
CA PHE A 214 -13.43 4.41 2.26
C PHE A 214 -12.40 5.10 3.17
N ALA A 215 -11.55 4.33 3.85
CA ALA A 215 -10.52 4.87 4.74
C ALA A 215 -9.46 5.68 3.97
N GLN A 216 -9.10 5.29 2.75
CA GLN A 216 -8.23 6.07 1.85
C GLN A 216 -8.87 7.40 1.48
N ALA A 217 -10.14 7.40 1.07
CA ALA A 217 -10.85 8.61 0.75
C ALA A 217 -11.01 9.53 1.98
N LEU A 218 -11.29 8.97 3.16
CA LEU A 218 -11.39 9.72 4.41
C LEU A 218 -10.04 10.28 4.85
N ALA A 219 -8.96 9.50 4.75
CA ALA A 219 -7.61 9.97 5.06
C ALA A 219 -7.20 11.12 4.12
N SER A 220 -7.53 11.01 2.83
CA SER A 220 -7.33 12.08 1.84
C SER A 220 -8.09 13.35 2.20
N ALA A 221 -9.39 13.24 2.48
CA ALA A 221 -10.26 14.36 2.76
C ALA A 221 -9.93 15.06 4.09
N SER A 222 -9.62 14.28 5.13
CA SER A 222 -9.34 14.78 6.47
C SER A 222 -7.86 15.08 6.75
N ARG A 223 -6.95 14.69 5.86
CA ARG A 223 -5.48 14.79 6.02
C ARG A 223 -4.99 14.17 7.33
N THR A 224 -5.67 13.11 7.76
CA THR A 224 -5.47 12.48 9.05
C THR A 224 -5.36 10.96 8.85
N PRO A 225 -4.46 10.26 9.56
CA PRO A 225 -4.41 8.80 9.52
C PRO A 225 -5.74 8.17 9.94
N VAL A 226 -6.15 7.11 9.25
CA VAL A 226 -7.36 6.35 9.56
C VAL A 226 -6.97 4.91 9.89
N ARG A 227 -7.48 4.38 10.99
CA ARG A 227 -7.29 2.97 11.37
C ARG A 227 -8.61 2.23 11.43
N LEU A 228 -8.59 0.97 11.05
CA LEU A 228 -9.75 0.09 11.07
C LEU A 228 -9.36 -1.36 11.40
N PRO A 229 -10.25 -2.14 12.04
CA PRO A 229 -10.04 -3.57 12.24
C PRO A 229 -9.90 -4.31 10.91
N ALA A 230 -8.95 -5.23 10.82
CA ALA A 230 -8.74 -6.01 9.62
C ALA A 230 -9.94 -6.91 9.26
N GLU A 231 -10.75 -7.27 10.26
CA GLU A 231 -11.92 -8.14 10.10
C GLU A 231 -13.03 -7.51 9.23
N VAL A 232 -13.12 -6.18 9.23
CA VAL A 232 -14.16 -5.46 8.50
C VAL A 232 -13.69 -4.93 7.14
N LYS A 233 -12.42 -5.14 6.76
CA LYS A 233 -11.79 -4.49 5.61
C LYS A 233 -12.54 -4.67 4.27
N GLU A 234 -13.18 -5.81 4.06
CA GLU A 234 -13.94 -6.15 2.84
C GLU A 234 -15.40 -5.66 2.87
N THR A 235 -15.84 -5.07 3.98
CA THR A 235 -17.20 -4.56 4.14
C THR A 235 -17.40 -3.39 3.18
N ARG A 236 -18.50 -3.39 2.43
CA ARG A 236 -18.79 -2.34 1.46
C ARG A 236 -19.57 -1.20 2.09
N VAL A 237 -19.23 0.02 1.70
CA VAL A 237 -19.90 1.26 2.11
C VAL A 237 -19.90 2.23 0.94
N SER A 238 -20.91 3.09 0.89
CA SER A 238 -20.95 4.24 -0.02
C SER A 238 -20.75 5.52 0.78
N TRP A 239 -19.97 6.45 0.23
CA TRP A 239 -19.58 7.69 0.90
C TRP A 239 -19.66 8.91 -0.01
N ASP A 240 -19.84 10.05 0.64
CA ASP A 240 -19.79 11.38 0.03
C ASP A 240 -19.17 12.36 1.03
N PHE A 241 -17.88 12.68 0.84
CA PHE A 241 -17.10 13.65 1.61
C PHE A 241 -17.06 15.03 0.95
N SER A 242 -18.03 15.35 0.08
CA SER A 242 -18.15 16.68 -0.51
C SER A 242 -18.73 17.73 0.45
N GLY A 243 -19.13 17.32 1.65
CA GLY A 243 -19.58 18.22 2.71
C GLY A 243 -18.44 19.07 3.28
N ASN A 244 -18.79 19.91 4.25
CA ASN A 244 -17.82 20.77 4.93
C ASN A 244 -17.01 20.04 6.01
N ASN A 245 -17.46 18.86 6.45
CA ASN A 245 -16.83 18.10 7.53
C ASN A 245 -16.78 16.59 7.19
N PRO A 246 -15.63 16.09 6.69
CA PRO A 246 -15.46 14.69 6.31
C PRO A 246 -15.76 13.69 7.44
N LEU A 247 -15.61 14.09 8.72
CA LEU A 247 -15.90 13.21 9.86
C LEU A 247 -17.40 12.98 10.06
N ASP A 248 -18.22 14.02 9.87
CA ASP A 248 -19.68 13.91 10.01
C ASP A 248 -20.26 13.09 8.85
N ASP A 249 -19.72 13.31 7.65
CA ASP A 249 -20.03 12.55 6.44
C ASP A 249 -19.66 11.06 6.62
N ALA A 250 -18.46 10.78 7.16
CA ALA A 250 -18.00 9.44 7.49
C ALA A 250 -18.88 8.74 8.53
N SER A 251 -19.24 9.45 9.61
CA SER A 251 -20.14 8.93 10.64
C SER A 251 -21.51 8.56 10.05
N THR A 252 -22.00 9.36 9.09
CA THR A 252 -23.28 9.07 8.42
C THR A 252 -23.19 7.84 7.52
N ALA A 253 -22.10 7.72 6.74
CA ALA A 253 -21.87 6.57 5.86
C ALA A 253 -21.76 5.24 6.64
N LEU A 254 -21.09 5.24 7.80
CA LEU A 254 -20.83 4.01 8.56
C LEU A 254 -22.02 3.49 9.38
N LYS A 255 -23.10 4.27 9.53
CA LYS A 255 -24.34 3.82 10.20
C LYS A 255 -24.94 2.57 9.56
N SER A 256 -24.82 2.40 8.24
CA SER A 256 -25.36 1.23 7.54
C SER A 256 -24.62 -0.07 7.85
N VAL A 257 -23.38 0.03 8.32
CA VAL A 257 -22.51 -1.11 8.65
C VAL A 257 -22.25 -1.23 10.15
N ASN A 258 -22.99 -0.47 10.97
CA ASN A 258 -22.90 -0.45 12.43
C ASN A 258 -21.47 -0.20 12.95
N LEU A 259 -20.74 0.70 12.29
CA LEU A 259 -19.44 1.21 12.74
C LEU A 259 -19.54 2.70 13.08
N GLY A 260 -18.71 3.13 14.01
CA GLY A 260 -18.53 4.52 14.40
C GLY A 260 -17.22 5.12 13.88
N VAL A 261 -17.11 6.44 14.00
CA VAL A 261 -15.89 7.22 13.73
C VAL A 261 -15.50 7.91 15.03
N ASP A 262 -14.28 7.67 15.50
CA ASP A 262 -13.74 8.31 16.70
C ASP A 262 -12.40 8.98 16.39
N LYS A 263 -12.35 10.32 16.52
CA LYS A 263 -11.10 11.08 16.39
C LYS A 263 -10.38 11.06 17.74
N ARG A 264 -9.27 10.33 17.79
CA ARG A 264 -8.50 10.12 19.02
C ARG A 264 -7.67 11.35 19.38
N ALA A 265 -7.35 11.49 20.67
CA ALA A 265 -6.48 12.57 21.17
C ALA A 265 -5.05 12.50 20.62
N SER A 266 -4.62 11.29 20.22
CA SER A 266 -3.35 11.00 19.53
C SER A 266 -3.31 11.51 18.09
N GLY A 267 -4.44 11.99 17.56
CA GLY A 267 -4.51 12.70 16.29
C GLY A 267 -4.99 11.86 15.12
N GLU A 268 -5.13 10.53 15.26
CA GLU A 268 -5.70 9.64 14.24
C GLU A 268 -7.22 9.46 14.36
N ILE A 269 -7.83 8.92 13.31
CA ILE A 269 -9.24 8.54 13.25
C ILE A 269 -9.36 7.02 13.36
N ALA A 270 -10.19 6.52 14.28
CA ALA A 270 -10.48 5.11 14.44
C ALA A 270 -11.90 4.78 13.93
N LEU A 271 -12.02 3.74 13.10
CA LEU A 271 -13.29 3.14 12.70
C LEU A 271 -13.54 1.91 13.57
N GLN A 272 -14.63 1.86 14.33
CA GLN A 272 -14.90 0.77 15.30
C GLN A 272 -16.38 0.64 15.64
#